data_AF-A0A164N6M4-F1
#
_entry.id   AF-A0A164N6M4-F1
#
_cell.length_a   1.000
_cell.length_b   1.000
_cell.length_c   1.000
_cell.angle_alpha   90.00
_cell.angle_beta   90.00
_cell.angle_gamma   90.00
#
_symmetry.space_group_name_H-M   'P 1'
#
loop_
_entity.id
_entity.type
_entity.pdbx_description
1 polymer ?
#
loop_
_entity_poly.entity_id
_entity_poly.type
_entity_poly.pdbx_seq_one_letter_code
_entity_poly.pdbx_strand_id
1 'polypeptide(L)'
;MHDPVAMAPNSKRVVLSNGRDWISIFLDGRVKVASRKHLWEIADTGRHTALGQYVTLRAGRELDVDPPSGARKIPDFAVDLDPQAGQATAATVAADNGTFVELHHDGSITVGNDGRDIAETFNTGRESLAGGPSGRGGAVMITFAGTYRPSRLRENNFLVEIPDRERPAANRPYPGEYIIDDGKIGPPAHAPETWFK
;
A
#
# COMPACT_ATOMS: atom_id res chain seq x y z
N MET A 1 27.57 -28.32 -20.73
CA MET A 1 27.81 -27.20 -19.79
C MET A 1 26.61 -26.29 -19.95
N HIS A 2 25.58 -26.49 -19.12
CA HIS A 2 24.33 -25.72 -19.22
C HIS A 2 24.42 -24.57 -18.22
N ASP A 3 24.43 -23.35 -18.74
CA ASP A 3 24.29 -22.16 -17.93
C ASP A 3 22.93 -22.19 -17.21
N PRO A 4 22.87 -21.86 -15.90
CA PRO A 4 21.60 -21.77 -15.20
C PRO A 4 20.79 -20.58 -15.73
N VAL A 5 19.50 -20.83 -15.96
CA VAL A 5 18.51 -19.81 -16.30
C VAL A 5 18.51 -18.74 -15.20
N ALA A 6 18.83 -17.49 -15.57
CA ALA A 6 18.88 -16.38 -14.64
C ALA A 6 17.46 -16.02 -14.15
N MET A 7 17.16 -16.36 -12.90
CA MET A 7 15.98 -15.89 -12.17
C MET A 7 16.09 -14.38 -11.91
N ALA A 8 15.01 -13.63 -12.13
CA ALA A 8 14.94 -12.23 -11.75
C ALA A 8 15.24 -12.06 -10.25
N PRO A 9 16.02 -11.04 -9.84
CA PRO A 9 16.41 -10.85 -8.44
C PRO A 9 15.16 -10.60 -7.60
N ASN A 10 14.99 -11.39 -6.52
CA ASN A 10 13.92 -11.30 -5.51
C ASN A 10 13.43 -9.87 -5.26
N SER A 11 12.40 -9.42 -5.95
CA SER A 11 11.67 -8.24 -5.51
C SER A 11 10.74 -8.69 -4.38
N LYS A 12 11.05 -8.28 -3.14
CA LYS A 12 10.18 -8.52 -1.96
C LYS A 12 8.80 -7.83 -2.06
N ARG A 13 8.48 -7.23 -3.20
CA ARG A 13 7.28 -6.45 -3.47
C ARG A 13 7.04 -6.23 -4.96
N VAL A 14 5.78 -6.09 -5.32
CA VAL A 14 5.28 -5.49 -6.56
C VAL A 14 5.07 -3.99 -6.33
N VAL A 15 5.40 -3.17 -7.33
CA VAL A 15 5.29 -1.72 -7.29
C VAL A 15 4.27 -1.22 -8.31
N LEU A 16 3.25 -0.51 -7.84
CA LEU A 16 2.22 0.12 -8.65
C LEU A 16 2.39 1.64 -8.65
N SER A 17 1.85 2.31 -9.66
CA SER A 17 1.82 3.77 -9.72
C SER A 17 0.54 4.30 -10.37
N ASN A 18 0.06 5.46 -9.91
CA ASN A 18 -0.98 6.25 -10.57
C ASN A 18 -0.39 7.49 -11.29
N GLY A 19 0.92 7.45 -11.61
CA GLY A 19 1.67 8.57 -12.19
C GLY A 19 2.14 9.64 -11.18
N ARG A 20 1.49 9.76 -10.02
CA ARG A 20 1.85 10.69 -8.94
C ARG A 20 2.50 10.00 -7.75
N ASP A 21 1.91 8.88 -7.35
CA ASP A 21 2.16 8.15 -6.12
C ASP A 21 2.59 6.72 -6.41
N TRP A 22 3.10 6.08 -5.35
CA TRP A 22 3.68 4.75 -5.41
C TRP A 22 2.99 3.84 -4.41
N ILE A 23 2.62 2.66 -4.88
CA ILE A 23 2.06 1.60 -4.06
C ILE A 23 3.03 0.43 -4.10
N SER A 24 3.28 -0.19 -2.96
CA SER A 24 4.08 -1.40 -2.85
C SER A 24 3.25 -2.47 -2.19
N ILE A 25 2.97 -3.55 -2.92
CA ILE A 25 2.37 -4.76 -2.36
C ILE A 25 3.52 -5.70 -2.03
N PHE A 26 3.78 -5.93 -0.76
CA PHE A 26 4.86 -6.80 -0.29
C PHE A 26 4.42 -8.26 -0.34
N LEU A 27 5.39 -9.16 -0.51
CA LEU A 27 5.14 -10.61 -0.50
C LEU A 27 4.70 -11.14 0.89
N ASP A 28 4.80 -10.34 1.94
CA ASP A 28 4.23 -10.62 3.27
C ASP A 28 2.78 -10.11 3.43
N GLY A 29 2.17 -9.64 2.34
CA GLY A 29 0.77 -9.20 2.31
C GLY A 29 0.53 -7.77 2.83
N ARG A 30 1.56 -7.03 3.24
CA ARG A 30 1.42 -5.60 3.55
C ARG A 30 1.31 -4.77 2.29
N VAL A 31 0.66 -3.61 2.41
CA VAL A 31 0.58 -2.62 1.36
C VAL A 31 1.15 -1.30 1.86
N LYS A 32 2.14 -0.73 1.17
CA LYS A 32 2.62 0.64 1.44
C LYS A 32 2.14 1.56 0.33
N VAL A 33 1.40 2.59 0.69
CA VAL A 33 1.08 3.73 -0.18
C VAL A 33 2.02 4.87 0.19
N ALA A 34 2.68 5.48 -0.79
CA ALA A 34 3.67 6.52 -0.58
C ALA A 34 3.55 7.61 -1.63
N SER A 35 3.58 8.86 -1.17
CA SER A 35 3.72 10.04 -2.01
C SER A 35 5.03 10.73 -1.71
N ARG A 36 5.51 11.53 -2.65
CA ARG A 36 6.59 12.49 -2.41
C ARG A 36 6.11 13.93 -2.30
N LYS A 37 4.85 14.20 -2.65
CA LYS A 37 4.32 15.56 -2.80
C LYS A 37 3.35 15.97 -1.70
N HIS A 38 2.88 15.02 -0.90
CA HIS A 38 1.92 15.30 0.16
C HIS A 38 2.04 14.27 1.27
N LEU A 39 1.41 14.60 2.40
CA LEU A 39 1.05 13.65 3.44
C LEU A 39 -0.23 12.91 3.04
N TRP A 40 -0.41 11.72 3.60
CA TRP A 40 -1.64 10.96 3.43
C TRP A 40 -2.58 11.20 4.60
N GLU A 41 -3.86 11.29 4.30
CA GLU A 41 -4.93 11.29 5.28
C GLU A 41 -5.80 10.05 5.06
N ILE A 42 -6.26 9.45 6.14
CA ILE A 42 -7.28 8.41 6.10
C ILE A 42 -8.64 9.11 5.96
N ALA A 43 -9.23 9.01 4.77
CA ALA A 43 -10.46 9.69 4.40
C ALA A 43 -11.71 8.91 4.82
N ASP A 44 -11.64 7.57 4.71
CA ASP A 44 -12.73 6.67 5.05
C ASP A 44 -12.19 5.31 5.48
N THR A 45 -12.98 4.60 6.28
CA THR A 45 -12.73 3.21 6.68
C THR A 45 -14.05 2.48 6.70
N GLY A 46 -14.07 1.26 6.17
CA GLY A 46 -15.32 0.51 6.13
C GLY A 46 -15.13 -0.98 5.97
N ARG A 47 -16.28 -1.67 5.90
CA ARG A 47 -16.38 -3.07 5.50
C ARG A 47 -17.01 -3.12 4.12
N HIS A 48 -16.37 -3.83 3.20
CA HIS A 48 -16.91 -4.06 1.85
C HIS A 48 -17.44 -5.49 1.69
N THR A 49 -17.03 -6.41 2.58
CA THR A 49 -17.67 -7.72 2.80
C THR A 49 -17.91 -7.95 4.28
N ALA A 50 -18.62 -9.03 4.64
CA ALA A 50 -18.84 -9.42 6.03
C ALA A 50 -17.52 -9.67 6.80
N LEU A 51 -16.45 -10.09 6.10
CA LEU A 51 -15.16 -10.45 6.69
C LEU A 51 -14.01 -9.51 6.28
N GLY A 52 -14.25 -8.57 5.37
CA GLY A 52 -13.22 -7.77 4.72
C GLY A 52 -13.36 -6.28 5.00
N GLN A 53 -12.26 -5.66 5.41
CA GLN A 53 -12.17 -4.21 5.64
C GLN A 53 -11.37 -3.49 4.57
N TYR A 54 -11.62 -2.19 4.45
CA TYR A 54 -10.87 -1.29 3.60
C TYR A 54 -10.59 0.04 4.32
N VAL A 55 -9.57 0.74 3.81
CA VAL A 55 -9.26 2.14 4.13
C VAL A 55 -9.09 2.91 2.83
N THR A 56 -9.68 4.09 2.75
CA THR A 56 -9.50 5.02 1.64
C THR A 56 -8.55 6.13 2.08
N LEU A 57 -7.48 6.31 1.32
CA LEU A 57 -6.47 7.33 1.53
C LEU A 57 -6.68 8.46 0.53
N ARG A 58 -6.56 9.70 1.00
CA ARG A 58 -6.55 10.88 0.15
C ARG A 58 -5.28 11.70 0.37
N ALA A 59 -4.94 12.51 -0.63
CA ALA A 59 -3.91 13.51 -0.46
C ALA A 59 -4.34 14.53 0.61
N GLY A 60 -3.53 14.67 1.65
CA GLY A 60 -3.68 15.70 2.68
C GLY A 60 -2.79 16.91 2.38
N ARG A 61 -2.16 17.45 3.43
CA ARG A 61 -1.22 18.59 3.30
C ARG A 61 -0.14 18.32 2.24
N GLU A 62 -0.06 19.22 1.25
CA GLU A 62 1.02 19.23 0.27
C GLU A 62 2.35 19.62 0.90
N LEU A 63 3.43 19.05 0.38
CA LEU A 63 4.79 19.34 0.79
C LEU A 63 5.46 20.15 -0.32
N ASP A 64 5.99 21.31 0.02
CA ASP A 64 6.77 22.14 -0.89
C ASP A 64 8.18 21.56 -1.04
N VAL A 65 8.31 20.62 -1.96
CA VAL A 65 9.56 19.87 -2.18
C VAL A 65 9.85 19.74 -3.67
N ASP A 66 11.10 20.02 -4.03
CA ASP A 66 11.57 19.82 -5.39
C ASP A 66 11.39 18.36 -5.84
N PRO A 67 11.03 18.13 -7.11
CA PRO A 67 10.95 16.79 -7.65
C PRO A 67 12.31 16.09 -7.50
N PRO A 68 12.33 14.80 -7.15
CA PRO A 68 13.56 14.09 -6.90
C PRO A 68 14.41 13.99 -8.15
N SER A 69 15.71 14.26 -8.02
CA SER A 69 16.71 13.94 -9.02
C SER A 69 17.09 12.45 -8.89
N GLY A 70 16.77 11.63 -9.89
CA GLY A 70 17.19 10.23 -9.92
C GLY A 70 16.45 9.42 -11.00
N ALA A 71 17.01 8.25 -11.36
CA ALA A 71 16.38 7.34 -12.31
C ALA A 71 14.97 6.97 -11.83
N ARG A 72 13.96 7.19 -12.68
CA ARG A 72 12.60 6.72 -12.42
C ARG A 72 12.64 5.20 -12.35
N LYS A 73 12.29 4.63 -11.19
CA LYS A 73 11.96 3.20 -11.14
C LYS A 73 10.74 3.02 -12.04
N ILE A 74 10.77 2.02 -12.92
CA ILE A 74 9.61 1.67 -13.74
C ILE A 74 8.67 0.84 -12.84
N PRO A 75 7.39 1.24 -12.67
CA PRO A 75 6.42 0.44 -11.92
C PRO A 75 6.10 -0.85 -12.68
N ASP A 76 5.71 -1.89 -11.95
CA ASP A 76 5.25 -3.17 -12.51
C ASP A 76 3.85 -3.01 -13.14
N PHE A 77 3.04 -2.09 -12.62
CA PHE A 77 1.75 -1.67 -13.17
C PHE A 77 1.55 -0.17 -12.98
N ALA A 78 1.05 0.50 -14.01
CA ALA A 78 0.68 1.91 -13.92
C ALA A 78 -0.67 2.16 -14.59
N VAL A 79 -1.40 3.13 -14.05
CA VAL A 79 -2.64 3.64 -14.63
C VAL A 79 -2.55 5.16 -14.72
N ASP A 80 -3.07 5.71 -15.82
CA ASP A 80 -3.24 7.14 -15.98
C ASP A 80 -4.57 7.58 -15.36
N LEU A 81 -4.54 8.70 -14.65
CA LEU A 81 -5.73 9.27 -14.02
C LEU A 81 -6.35 10.33 -14.93
N ASP A 82 -7.67 10.32 -15.05
CA ASP A 82 -8.49 11.41 -15.60
C ASP A 82 -9.20 12.14 -14.46
N PRO A 83 -8.70 13.31 -14.01
CA PRO A 83 -9.33 14.07 -12.93
C PRO A 83 -10.80 14.42 -13.17
N GLN A 84 -11.27 14.46 -14.41
CA GLN A 84 -12.67 14.74 -14.74
C GLN A 84 -13.62 13.61 -14.34
N ALA A 85 -13.11 12.38 -14.20
CA ALA A 85 -13.88 11.21 -13.77
C ALA A 85 -14.06 11.11 -12.25
N GLY A 86 -13.45 12.03 -11.46
CA GLY A 86 -13.67 12.13 -10.01
C GLY A 86 -13.32 10.85 -9.25
N GLN A 87 -14.18 10.38 -8.35
CA GLN A 87 -13.95 9.17 -7.55
C GLN A 87 -14.21 7.85 -8.28
N ALA A 88 -14.44 7.87 -9.60
CA ALA A 88 -14.53 6.63 -10.35
C ALA A 88 -13.20 5.85 -10.29
N THR A 89 -13.31 4.53 -10.19
CA THR A 89 -12.15 3.63 -10.15
C THR A 89 -11.47 3.62 -11.52
N ALA A 90 -10.21 4.04 -11.55
CA ALA A 90 -9.34 4.00 -12.73
C ALA A 90 -8.79 2.60 -12.97
N ALA A 91 -8.38 1.93 -11.88
CA ALA A 91 -7.92 0.54 -11.93
C ALA A 91 -8.05 -0.14 -10.57
N THR A 92 -8.27 -1.45 -10.62
CA THR A 92 -8.24 -2.34 -9.48
C THR A 92 -7.07 -3.30 -9.63
N VAL A 93 -6.19 -3.34 -8.63
CA VAL A 93 -5.14 -4.35 -8.49
C VAL A 93 -5.53 -5.28 -7.35
N ALA A 94 -5.55 -6.58 -7.61
CA ALA A 94 -5.86 -7.59 -6.60
C ALA A 94 -4.65 -8.46 -6.30
N ALA A 95 -4.70 -9.16 -5.18
CA ALA A 95 -3.76 -10.19 -4.80
C ALA A 95 -4.49 -11.48 -4.41
N ASP A 96 -3.85 -12.61 -4.62
CA ASP A 96 -4.42 -13.94 -4.35
C ASP A 96 -4.68 -14.26 -2.86
N ASN A 97 -4.19 -13.41 -1.95
CA ASN A 97 -4.53 -13.44 -0.52
C ASN A 97 -5.73 -12.56 -0.16
N GLY A 98 -6.49 -12.12 -1.17
CA GLY A 98 -7.66 -11.24 -1.05
C GLY A 98 -7.33 -9.77 -0.88
N THR A 99 -6.06 -9.36 -0.87
CA THR A 99 -5.70 -7.94 -0.80
C THR A 99 -6.12 -7.25 -2.09
N PHE A 100 -6.60 -6.02 -2.01
CA PHE A 100 -6.87 -5.20 -3.19
C PHE A 100 -6.46 -3.75 -2.98
N VAL A 101 -6.19 -3.10 -4.10
CA VAL A 101 -5.89 -1.68 -4.23
C VAL A 101 -6.74 -1.14 -5.37
N GLU A 102 -7.64 -0.20 -5.07
CA GLU A 102 -8.36 0.57 -6.07
C GLU A 102 -7.70 1.94 -6.19
N LEU A 103 -7.35 2.30 -7.42
CA LEU A 103 -6.80 3.61 -7.77
C LEU A 103 -7.94 4.42 -8.36
N HIS A 104 -8.28 5.55 -7.73
CA HIS A 104 -9.37 6.40 -8.17
C HIS A 104 -8.85 7.60 -8.97
N HIS A 105 -9.69 8.10 -9.87
CA HIS A 105 -9.34 9.15 -10.81
C HIS A 105 -9.04 10.51 -10.14
N ASP A 106 -9.57 10.77 -8.95
CA ASP A 106 -9.27 11.96 -8.13
C ASP A 106 -7.91 11.85 -7.38
N GLY A 107 -7.21 10.73 -7.53
CA GLY A 107 -5.94 10.45 -6.87
C GLY A 107 -6.07 9.82 -5.48
N SER A 108 -7.28 9.60 -4.98
CA SER A 108 -7.49 8.77 -3.79
C SER A 108 -7.20 7.29 -4.07
N ILE A 109 -6.86 6.55 -3.02
CA ILE A 109 -6.46 5.14 -3.11
C ILE A 109 -7.18 4.36 -2.02
N THR A 110 -7.98 3.38 -2.41
CA THR A 110 -8.59 2.44 -1.46
C THR A 110 -7.73 1.19 -1.37
N VAL A 111 -7.38 0.79 -0.16
CA VAL A 111 -6.65 -0.45 0.13
C VAL A 111 -7.49 -1.29 1.07
N GLY A 112 -7.70 -2.56 0.73
CA GLY A 112 -8.49 -3.45 1.57
C GLY A 112 -8.15 -4.92 1.40
N ASN A 113 -8.90 -5.75 2.09
CA ASN A 113 -8.83 -7.20 1.92
C ASN A 113 -10.25 -7.80 1.88
N ASP A 114 -10.48 -8.77 0.99
CA ASP A 114 -11.80 -9.36 0.75
C ASP A 114 -12.27 -10.33 1.86
N GLY A 115 -11.39 -10.72 2.79
CA GLY A 115 -11.77 -11.62 3.89
C GLY A 115 -10.97 -11.47 5.18
N ARG A 116 -10.27 -10.34 5.35
CA ARG A 116 -9.49 -10.03 6.56
C ARG A 116 -9.77 -8.60 7.03
N ASP A 117 -9.70 -8.45 8.35
CA ASP A 117 -9.75 -7.14 9.00
C ASP A 117 -8.40 -6.43 8.88
N ILE A 118 -8.42 -5.09 8.90
CA ILE A 118 -7.20 -4.29 9.02
C ILE A 118 -6.66 -4.50 10.43
N ALA A 119 -5.44 -5.01 10.52
CA ALA A 119 -4.72 -5.15 11.78
C ALA A 119 -4.23 -3.77 12.23
N GLU A 120 -3.56 -3.02 11.34
CA GLU A 120 -3.13 -1.66 11.65
C GLU A 120 -2.85 -0.85 10.38
N THR A 121 -2.92 0.48 10.53
CA THR A 121 -2.24 1.43 9.66
C THR A 121 -1.05 2.06 10.39
N PHE A 122 0.05 2.25 9.66
CA PHE A 122 1.25 2.93 10.15
C PHE A 122 1.56 4.11 9.24
N ASN A 123 1.10 5.29 9.65
CA ASN A 123 1.19 6.52 8.90
C ASN A 123 2.46 7.28 9.32
N THR A 124 3.25 7.70 8.34
CA THR A 124 4.50 8.44 8.56
C THR A 124 4.60 9.62 7.62
N GLY A 125 5.12 10.73 8.13
CA GLY A 125 5.55 11.88 7.34
C GLY A 125 7.05 12.05 7.42
N ARG A 126 7.65 12.61 6.37
CA ARG A 126 9.06 13.00 6.37
C ARG A 126 9.28 14.24 5.52
N GLU A 127 9.75 15.29 6.17
CA GLU A 127 10.01 16.59 5.54
C GLU A 127 11.53 16.83 5.34
N SER A 128 12.37 16.11 6.09
CA SER A 128 13.82 16.22 5.98
C SER A 128 14.44 15.23 4.97
N LEU A 129 15.63 15.56 4.47
CA LEU A 129 16.44 14.65 3.63
C LEU A 129 17.24 13.62 4.45
N ALA A 130 17.14 13.65 5.79
CA ALA A 130 17.90 12.78 6.68
C ALA A 130 17.52 11.30 6.45
N GLY A 131 18.46 10.48 5.96
CA GLY A 131 18.18 9.09 5.56
C GLY A 131 17.96 8.87 4.05
N GLY A 132 18.24 9.87 3.20
CA GLY A 132 18.34 9.73 1.74
C GLY A 132 17.50 10.73 0.92
N PRO A 133 17.89 11.03 -0.33
CA PRO A 133 17.27 12.05 -1.19
C PRO A 133 15.85 11.70 -1.66
N SER A 134 15.46 10.42 -1.57
CA SER A 134 14.15 9.90 -1.98
C SER A 134 13.13 9.79 -0.85
N GLY A 135 13.49 10.19 0.37
CA GLY A 135 12.73 9.89 1.59
C GLY A 135 11.71 10.94 2.01
N ARG A 136 11.57 12.07 1.31
CA ARG A 136 10.53 13.06 1.62
C ARG A 136 9.16 12.60 1.14
N GLY A 137 8.12 12.91 1.91
CA GLY A 137 6.75 12.52 1.59
C GLY A 137 5.95 11.95 2.75
N GLY A 138 4.70 11.63 2.45
CA GLY A 138 3.85 10.80 3.30
C GLY A 138 3.89 9.34 2.88
N ALA A 139 3.76 8.44 3.85
CA ALA A 139 3.50 7.05 3.60
C ALA A 139 2.51 6.46 4.61
N VAL A 140 1.73 5.49 4.14
CA VAL A 140 0.83 4.66 4.96
C VAL A 140 1.17 3.21 4.67
N MET A 141 1.57 2.46 5.69
CA MET A 141 1.58 1.00 5.62
C MET A 141 0.25 0.47 6.14
N ILE A 142 -0.36 -0.46 5.41
CA ILE A 142 -1.58 -1.17 5.80
C ILE A 142 -1.21 -2.64 6.01
N THR A 143 -1.61 -3.19 7.15
CA THR A 143 -1.42 -4.60 7.51
C THR A 143 -2.77 -5.23 7.82
N PHE A 144 -2.98 -6.48 7.39
CA PHE A 144 -4.24 -7.22 7.61
C PHE A 144 -4.03 -8.36 8.60
N ALA A 145 -5.08 -8.67 9.38
CA ALA A 145 -5.08 -9.70 10.39
C ALA A 145 -5.42 -11.08 9.82
N GLY A 146 -4.70 -12.11 10.28
CA GLY A 146 -4.93 -13.50 9.88
C GLY A 146 -4.47 -13.84 8.46
N THR A 147 -4.78 -15.07 8.04
CA THR A 147 -4.22 -15.69 6.83
C THR A 147 -5.29 -16.19 5.86
N TYR A 148 -6.56 -15.80 6.06
CA TYR A 148 -7.65 -16.23 5.19
C TYR A 148 -7.40 -15.79 3.73
N ARG A 149 -7.61 -16.72 2.79
CA ARG A 149 -7.57 -16.48 1.35
C ARG A 149 -8.95 -16.72 0.76
N PRO A 150 -9.54 -15.75 0.05
CA PRO A 150 -10.85 -15.93 -0.57
C PRO A 150 -10.76 -16.94 -1.73
N SER A 151 -11.79 -17.77 -1.88
CA SER A 151 -11.87 -18.76 -2.97
C SER A 151 -12.16 -18.13 -4.34
N ARG A 152 -12.75 -16.93 -4.35
CA ARG A 152 -13.03 -16.14 -5.55
C ARG A 152 -12.25 -14.84 -5.48
N LEU A 153 -11.44 -14.59 -6.49
CA LEU A 153 -10.70 -13.35 -6.62
C LEU A 153 -11.61 -12.23 -7.14
N ARG A 154 -11.40 -11.03 -6.63
CA ARG A 154 -11.99 -9.78 -7.11
C ARG A 154 -11.60 -9.54 -8.58
N GLU A 155 -12.51 -8.94 -9.35
CA GLU A 155 -12.21 -8.48 -10.70
C GLU A 155 -11.11 -7.42 -10.67
N ASN A 156 -10.11 -7.55 -11.55
CA ASN A 156 -8.90 -6.76 -11.47
C ASN A 156 -8.29 -6.51 -12.84
N ASN A 157 -7.54 -5.43 -12.94
CA ASN A 157 -6.69 -5.07 -14.08
C ASN A 157 -5.28 -5.67 -13.95
N PHE A 158 -4.87 -6.00 -12.72
CA PHE A 158 -3.58 -6.60 -12.42
C PHE A 158 -3.70 -7.52 -11.19
N LEU A 159 -3.07 -8.69 -11.26
CA LEU A 159 -3.08 -9.69 -10.20
C LEU A 159 -1.68 -9.91 -9.64
N VAL A 160 -1.56 -9.89 -8.32
CA VAL A 160 -0.33 -10.17 -7.58
C VAL A 160 -0.43 -11.52 -6.89
N GLU A 161 0.58 -12.37 -7.09
CA GLU A 161 0.75 -13.60 -6.33
C GLU A 161 1.49 -13.29 -5.02
N ILE A 162 0.91 -13.70 -3.90
CA ILE A 162 1.51 -13.54 -2.57
C ILE A 162 1.88 -14.93 -2.07
N PRO A 163 3.17 -15.23 -1.85
CA PRO A 163 3.58 -16.54 -1.36
C PRO A 163 2.99 -16.83 0.02
N ASP A 164 2.76 -18.11 0.28
CA ASP A 164 2.20 -18.55 1.55
C ASP A 164 3.16 -18.31 2.73
N ARG A 165 2.57 -17.92 3.88
CA ARG A 165 3.15 -18.05 5.23
C ARG A 165 4.34 -17.15 5.58
N GLU A 166 4.45 -15.95 5.03
CA GLU A 166 5.33 -14.93 5.62
C GLU A 166 4.58 -14.08 6.65
N ARG A 167 5.15 -13.99 7.86
CA ARG A 167 4.65 -13.03 8.85
C ARG A 167 5.01 -11.61 8.40
N PRO A 168 4.06 -10.66 8.43
CA PRO A 168 4.36 -9.25 8.17
C PRO A 168 5.52 -8.76 9.03
N ALA A 169 6.49 -8.09 8.42
CA ALA A 169 7.56 -7.47 9.20
C ALA A 169 7.00 -6.31 10.04
N ALA A 170 7.52 -6.16 11.26
CA ALA A 170 7.12 -5.08 12.16
C ALA A 170 7.33 -3.69 11.52
N ASN A 171 6.36 -2.82 11.72
CA ASN A 171 6.44 -1.43 11.28
C ASN A 171 7.41 -0.64 12.15
N ARG A 172 8.25 0.18 11.52
CA ARG A 172 9.17 1.08 12.20
C ARG A 172 9.41 2.32 11.34
N PRO A 173 9.58 3.51 11.96
CA PRO A 173 9.98 4.69 11.21
C PRO A 173 11.42 4.55 10.72
N TYR A 174 11.69 5.08 9.55
CA TYR A 174 13.05 5.30 9.05
C TYR A 174 13.63 6.61 9.62
N PRO A 175 14.95 6.83 9.56
CA PRO A 175 15.55 8.09 9.96
C PRO A 175 14.83 9.28 9.30
N GLY A 176 14.52 10.30 10.10
CA GLY A 176 13.84 11.51 9.65
C GLY A 176 12.32 11.39 9.47
N GLU A 177 11.73 10.19 9.60
CA GLU A 177 10.28 10.01 9.63
C GLU A 177 9.71 10.30 11.02
N TYR A 178 8.54 10.93 11.05
CA TYR A 178 7.69 11.05 12.23
C TYR A 178 6.38 10.29 12.00
N ILE A 179 5.80 9.76 13.09
CA ILE A 179 4.52 9.06 13.04
C ILE A 179 3.39 10.09 13.05
N ILE A 180 2.36 9.84 12.25
CA ILE A 180 1.11 10.61 12.25
C ILE A 180 0.06 9.72 12.89
N ASP A 181 -0.37 10.06 14.10
CA ASP A 181 -1.37 9.26 14.84
C ASP A 181 -2.81 9.58 14.45
N ASP A 182 -3.03 10.72 13.78
CA ASP A 182 -4.37 11.12 13.34
C ASP A 182 -4.95 10.14 12.32
N GLY A 183 -6.20 9.73 12.56
CA GLY A 183 -6.90 8.71 11.77
C GLY A 183 -6.28 7.30 11.80
N LYS A 184 -5.24 7.06 12.60
CA LYS A 184 -4.54 5.77 12.66
C LYS A 184 -5.50 4.66 13.10
N ILE A 185 -5.52 3.57 12.34
CA ILE A 185 -6.18 2.33 12.72
C ILE A 185 -5.15 1.54 13.52
N GLY A 186 -5.32 1.48 14.84
CA GLY A 186 -4.41 0.73 15.70
C GLY A 186 -4.66 -0.78 15.64
N PRO A 187 -3.70 -1.60 16.08
CA PRO A 187 -4.02 -2.97 16.46
C PRO A 187 -5.20 -2.93 17.44
N PRO A 188 -6.27 -3.73 17.22
CA PRO A 188 -7.39 -3.77 18.14
C PRO A 188 -6.88 -3.97 19.57
N ALA A 189 -7.40 -3.21 20.55
CA ALA A 189 -6.96 -3.27 21.95
C ALA A 189 -7.01 -4.68 22.58
N HIS A 190 -7.71 -5.62 21.91
CA HIS A 190 -7.84 -7.03 22.28
C HIS A 190 -7.58 -7.98 21.10
N ALA A 191 -6.74 -7.59 20.13
CA ALA A 191 -6.38 -8.48 19.02
C ALA A 191 -5.82 -9.80 19.57
N PRO A 192 -6.50 -10.95 19.32
CA PRO A 192 -6.00 -12.24 19.75
C PRO A 192 -4.59 -12.48 19.21
N GLU A 193 -3.67 -13.06 19.98
CA GLU A 193 -2.34 -13.43 19.47
C GLU A 193 -2.40 -14.29 18.18
N THR A 194 -3.51 -15.01 17.98
CA THR A 194 -3.78 -15.82 16.80
C THR A 194 -3.98 -15.01 15.51
N TRP A 195 -4.25 -13.70 15.59
CA TRP A 195 -4.34 -12.82 14.43
C TRP A 195 -2.98 -12.57 13.76
N PHE A 196 -1.89 -12.80 14.50
CA PHE A 196 -0.52 -12.64 14.03
C PHE A 196 0.21 -13.99 13.87
N LYS A 197 -0.48 -15.12 14.06
CA LYS A 197 0.12 -16.46 14.00
C LYS A 197 0.00 -17.09 12.62
#